data_AF-A0AA91I6C3-F1
#
_entry.id   AF-A0AA91I6C3-F1
#
_cell.length_a   1.000
_cell.length_b   1.000
_cell.length_c   1.000
_cell.angle_alpha   90.00
_cell.angle_beta   90.00
_cell.angle_gamma   90.00
#
_symmetry.space_group_name_H-M   'P 1'
#
loop_
_entity.id
_entity.type
_entity.pdbx_description
1 polymer ?
#
loop_
_entity_poly.entity_id
_entity_poly.type
_entity_poly.pdbx_seq_one_letter_code
_entity_poly.pdbx_strand_id
1 'polypeptide(L)'
;MGCNQMSNRVFPIFIALLLVLGIYLGWFLANRPSFSIPALLNVAGTGYSILAVIVLYEAVAQDEKLKGVIVSYVAPFLLWAQAVVPLGVTASWFLIRNLHHGNEISAFGFSFFAYSVLPLSFVDATVIFPRIAKLQPLDGRYRRFGLFLLLSGLGMQLFAGLAGL
;
A
#
# COMPACT_ATOMS: atom_id res chain seq x y z
N MET A 1 29.75 -2.08 0.93
CA MET A 1 28.96 -2.68 -0.17
C MET A 1 28.50 -4.05 0.29
N GLY A 2 27.25 -4.15 0.71
CA GLY A 2 26.63 -5.39 1.17
C GLY A 2 25.15 -5.28 0.85
N CYS A 3 24.82 -5.31 -0.44
CA CYS A 3 23.45 -5.54 -0.85
C CYS A 3 23.13 -6.96 -0.39
N ASN A 4 22.47 -7.09 0.77
CA ASN A 4 21.82 -8.33 1.16
C ASN A 4 20.86 -8.66 0.02
N GLN A 5 21.31 -9.51 -0.90
CA GLN A 5 20.45 -10.20 -1.83
C GLN A 5 19.48 -10.97 -0.94
N MET A 6 18.28 -10.41 -0.73
CA MET A 6 17.16 -11.16 -0.21
C MET A 6 17.14 -12.45 -1.03
N SER A 7 17.42 -13.59 -0.39
CA SER A 7 17.59 -14.88 -1.07
C SER A 7 16.51 -15.00 -2.14
N ASN A 8 16.88 -15.38 -3.37
CA ASN A 8 16.01 -15.37 -4.55
C ASN A 8 14.69 -16.16 -4.35
N ARG A 9 14.58 -16.93 -3.25
CA ARG A 9 13.40 -17.66 -2.79
C ARG A 9 12.50 -16.89 -1.82
N VAL A 10 13.03 -15.93 -1.06
CA VAL A 10 12.28 -15.15 -0.05
C VAL A 10 11.34 -14.15 -0.72
N PHE A 11 11.78 -13.51 -1.81
CA PHE A 11 10.95 -12.58 -2.56
C PHE A 11 9.68 -13.23 -3.14
N PRO A 12 9.72 -14.38 -3.85
CA PRO A 12 8.51 -15.03 -4.33
C PRO A 12 7.62 -15.54 -3.19
N ILE A 13 8.18 -15.99 -2.06
CA ILE A 13 7.39 -16.35 -0.86
C ILE A 13 6.67 -15.11 -0.32
N PHE A 14 7.35 -13.98 -0.23
CA PHE A 14 6.76 -12.72 0.21
C PHE A 14 5.59 -12.27 -0.69
N ILE A 15 5.78 -12.31 -2.01
CA ILE A 15 4.72 -11.99 -2.98
C ILE A 15 3.55 -12.98 -2.87
N ALA A 16 3.84 -14.27 -2.72
CA ALA A 16 2.81 -15.29 -2.54
C ALA A 16 2.00 -15.06 -1.26
N LEU A 17 2.64 -14.67 -0.14
CA LEU A 17 1.94 -14.33 1.10
C LEU A 17 1.04 -13.10 0.94
N LEU A 18 1.49 -12.05 0.24
CA LEU A 18 0.66 -10.88 -0.06
C LEU A 18 -0.53 -11.22 -0.97
N LEU A 19 -0.33 -12.11 -1.95
CA LEU A 19 -1.41 -12.62 -2.79
C LEU A 19 -2.44 -13.41 -1.97
N VAL A 20 -1.99 -14.34 -1.12
CA VAL A 20 -2.87 -15.11 -0.24
C VAL A 20 -3.64 -14.18 0.70
N LEU A 21 -2.98 -13.16 1.25
CA LEU A 21 -3.63 -12.14 2.07
C LEU A 21 -4.70 -11.38 1.27
N GLY A 22 -4.41 -10.95 0.04
CA GLY A 22 -5.37 -10.30 -0.83
C GLY A 22 -6.57 -11.20 -1.17
N ILE A 23 -6.33 -12.47 -1.49
CA ILE A 23 -7.39 -13.44 -1.77
C ILE A 23 -8.29 -13.64 -0.55
N TYR A 24 -7.69 -13.79 0.63
CA TYR A 24 -8.42 -13.92 1.89
C TYR A 24 -9.26 -12.67 2.18
N LEU A 25 -8.69 -11.47 2.03
CA LEU A 25 -9.42 -10.22 2.21
C LEU A 25 -10.58 -10.09 1.22
N GLY A 26 -10.36 -10.40 -0.05
CA GLY A 26 -11.43 -10.36 -1.07
C GLY A 26 -12.57 -11.33 -0.77
N TRP A 27 -12.25 -12.56 -0.34
CA TRP A 27 -13.25 -13.53 0.12
C TRP A 27 -13.98 -13.06 1.38
N PHE A 28 -13.25 -12.51 2.37
CA PHE A 28 -13.82 -12.03 3.63
C PHE A 28 -14.76 -10.85 3.40
N LEU A 29 -14.37 -9.89 2.57
CA LEU A 29 -15.17 -8.72 2.23
C LEU A 29 -16.43 -9.13 1.46
N ALA A 30 -16.34 -10.08 0.53
CA ALA A 30 -17.48 -10.52 -0.27
C ALA A 30 -18.55 -11.27 0.53
N ASN A 31 -18.17 -11.87 1.66
CA ASN A 31 -19.10 -12.53 2.57
C ASN A 31 -19.78 -11.55 3.55
N ARG A 32 -19.42 -10.26 3.55
CA ARG A 32 -20.00 -9.24 4.43
C ARG A 32 -20.77 -8.19 3.63
N PRO A 33 -22.12 -8.23 3.61
CA PRO A 33 -22.95 -7.33 2.81
C PRO A 33 -22.90 -5.86 3.25
N SER A 34 -22.18 -5.52 4.32
CA SER A 34 -22.12 -4.18 4.90
C SER A 34 -21.00 -3.29 4.35
N PHE A 35 -20.08 -3.82 3.53
CA PHE A 35 -18.91 -3.06 3.08
C PHE A 35 -19.14 -2.43 1.71
N SER A 36 -19.45 -1.14 1.71
CA SER A 36 -19.46 -0.31 0.51
C SER A 36 -18.03 0.11 0.12
N ILE A 37 -17.80 0.38 -1.16
CA ILE A 37 -16.51 0.89 -1.67
C ILE A 37 -16.04 2.14 -0.90
N PRO A 38 -16.89 3.13 -0.58
CA PRO A 38 -16.51 4.26 0.28
C PRO A 38 -15.98 3.83 1.65
N ALA A 39 -16.59 2.83 2.30
CA ALA A 39 -16.13 2.35 3.59
C ALA A 39 -14.73 1.72 3.49
N LEU A 40 -14.45 0.95 2.43
CA LEU A 40 -13.14 0.36 2.18
C LEU A 40 -12.06 1.42 1.95
N LEU A 41 -12.36 2.44 1.14
CA LEU A 41 -11.46 3.57 0.91
C LEU A 41 -11.19 4.36 2.19
N ASN A 42 -12.22 4.56 3.03
CA ASN A 42 -12.06 5.26 4.29
C ASN A 42 -11.15 4.49 5.27
N VAL A 43 -11.33 3.16 5.37
CA VAL A 43 -10.48 2.29 6.21
C VAL A 43 -9.05 2.28 5.69
N ALA A 44 -8.84 2.09 4.39
CA ALA A 44 -7.53 2.11 3.77
C ALA A 44 -6.86 3.47 4.00
N GLY A 45 -7.55 4.57 3.70
CA GLY A 45 -7.04 5.92 3.87
C GLY A 45 -6.67 6.24 5.33
N THR A 46 -7.45 5.77 6.29
CA THR A 46 -7.13 5.88 7.72
C THR A 46 -5.84 5.14 8.07
N GLY A 47 -5.65 3.93 7.54
CA GLY A 47 -4.41 3.18 7.72
C GLY A 47 -3.18 3.94 7.20
N TYR A 48 -3.29 4.51 6.01
CA TYR A 48 -2.24 5.35 5.42
C TYR A 48 -1.94 6.59 6.26
N SER A 49 -2.97 7.30 6.74
CA SER A 49 -2.82 8.47 7.60
C SER A 49 -2.16 8.14 8.94
N ILE A 50 -2.53 7.01 9.58
CA ILE A 50 -1.88 6.55 10.82
C ILE A 50 -0.41 6.24 10.58
N LEU A 51 -0.09 5.51 9.51
CA LEU A 51 1.29 5.22 9.14
C LEU A 51 2.07 6.51 8.85
N ALA A 52 1.45 7.49 8.20
CA ALA A 52 2.05 8.79 7.95
C ALA A 52 2.38 9.52 9.25
N VAL A 53 1.48 9.52 10.23
CA VAL A 53 1.73 10.13 11.55
C VAL A 53 2.89 9.43 12.26
N ILE A 54 2.93 8.09 12.25
CA ILE A 54 4.04 7.33 12.85
C ILE A 54 5.36 7.64 12.13
N VAL A 55 5.34 7.67 10.80
CA VAL A 55 6.51 7.98 9.96
C VAL A 55 6.88 9.44 10.00
N LEU A 56 6.05 10.37 10.46
CA LEU A 56 6.41 11.78 10.59
C LEU A 56 6.60 12.19 12.06
N TYR A 57 6.41 11.25 12.99
CA TYR A 57 6.55 11.49 14.41
C TYR A 57 7.97 11.93 14.77
N GLU A 58 8.06 12.89 15.69
CA GLU A 58 9.32 13.59 16.00
C GLU A 58 10.42 12.64 16.48
N ALA A 59 10.08 11.65 17.33
CA ALA A 59 11.07 10.68 17.81
C ALA A 59 11.68 9.85 16.67
N VAL A 60 10.88 9.50 15.67
CA VAL A 60 11.35 8.81 14.46
C VAL A 60 12.14 9.77 13.57
N ALA A 61 11.75 11.04 13.53
CA ALA A 61 12.43 12.08 12.76
C ALA A 61 13.78 12.50 13.33
N GLN A 62 14.11 12.14 14.58
CA GLN A 62 15.43 12.39 15.17
C GLN A 62 16.37 11.17 15.06
N ASP A 63 15.84 9.96 14.87
CA ASP A 63 16.63 8.73 14.81
C ASP A 63 16.99 8.32 13.36
N GLU A 64 18.26 8.44 13.00
CA GLU A 64 18.74 8.05 11.66
C GLU A 64 18.58 6.56 11.34
N LYS A 65 18.70 5.68 12.35
CA LYS A 65 18.56 4.23 12.17
C LYS A 65 17.11 3.90 11.84
N LEU A 66 16.15 4.50 12.55
CA LEU A 66 14.72 4.32 12.28
C LEU A 66 14.33 4.85 10.89
N LYS A 67 14.82 6.04 10.50
CA LYS A 67 14.64 6.55 9.12
C LYS A 67 15.16 5.57 8.08
N GLY A 68 16.35 5.03 8.30
CA GLY A 68 16.96 4.02 7.44
C GLY A 68 16.09 2.78 7.29
N VAL A 69 15.55 2.26 8.40
CA VAL A 69 14.63 1.11 8.39
C VAL A 69 13.34 1.42 7.63
N ILE A 70 12.76 2.59 7.86
CA ILE A 70 11.52 3.00 7.20
C ILE A 70 11.71 3.07 5.69
N VAL A 71 12.74 3.78 5.24
CA VAL A 71 12.99 3.97 3.81
C VAL A 71 13.44 2.67 3.12
N SER A 72 14.18 1.80 3.82
CA SER A 72 14.78 0.60 3.20
C SER A 72 13.94 -0.66 3.32
N TYR A 73 13.00 -0.73 4.27
CA TYR A 73 12.15 -1.91 4.48
C TYR A 73 10.66 -1.58 4.45
N VAL A 74 10.23 -0.59 5.25
CA VAL A 74 8.80 -0.26 5.38
C VAL A 74 8.22 0.30 4.09
N ALA A 75 8.93 1.22 3.44
CA ALA A 75 8.50 1.81 2.18
C ALA A 75 8.40 0.78 1.05
N PRO A 76 9.41 -0.07 0.77
CA PRO A 76 9.28 -1.18 -0.17
C PRO A 76 8.16 -2.15 0.18
N PHE A 77 8.03 -2.53 1.46
CA PHE A 77 6.98 -3.45 1.90
C PHE A 77 5.59 -2.88 1.59
N LEU A 78 5.31 -1.63 1.98
CA LEU A 78 4.03 -0.97 1.72
C LEU A 78 3.79 -0.79 0.23
N LEU A 79 4.83 -0.50 -0.55
CA LEU A 79 4.77 -0.42 -2.00
C LEU A 79 4.34 -1.73 -2.65
N TRP A 80 4.94 -2.85 -2.25
CA TRP A 80 4.55 -4.16 -2.77
C TRP A 80 3.16 -4.57 -2.26
N ALA A 81 2.83 -4.28 -1.00
CA ALA A 81 1.51 -4.56 -0.45
C ALA A 81 0.40 -3.85 -1.22
N GLN A 82 0.56 -2.55 -1.53
CA GLN A 82 -0.44 -1.79 -2.29
C GLN A 82 -0.61 -2.27 -3.74
N ALA A 83 0.38 -2.95 -4.31
CA ALA A 83 0.30 -3.52 -5.66
C ALA A 83 -0.32 -4.93 -5.62
N VAL A 84 0.18 -5.78 -4.73
CA VAL A 84 -0.08 -7.22 -4.76
C VAL A 84 -1.37 -7.58 -4.03
N VAL A 85 -1.71 -6.89 -2.93
CA VAL A 85 -2.93 -7.19 -2.18
C VAL A 85 -4.19 -6.93 -3.03
N PRO A 86 -4.32 -5.81 -3.76
CA PRO A 86 -5.48 -5.60 -4.63
C PRO A 86 -5.56 -6.62 -5.78
N LEU A 87 -4.43 -7.07 -6.32
CA LEU A 87 -4.41 -8.19 -7.28
C LEU A 87 -4.97 -9.47 -6.67
N GLY A 88 -4.59 -9.79 -5.42
CA GLY A 88 -5.16 -10.92 -4.69
C GLY A 88 -6.67 -10.77 -4.46
N VAL A 89 -7.13 -9.56 -4.13
CA VAL A 89 -8.57 -9.24 -4.01
C VAL A 89 -9.29 -9.45 -5.34
N THR A 90 -8.72 -9.05 -6.48
CA THR A 90 -9.30 -9.34 -7.79
C THR A 90 -9.32 -10.83 -8.08
N ALA A 91 -8.24 -11.55 -7.77
CA ALA A 91 -8.15 -13.00 -7.97
C ALA A 91 -9.14 -13.78 -7.08
N SER A 92 -9.56 -13.23 -5.94
CA SER A 92 -10.55 -13.88 -5.07
C SER A 92 -11.86 -14.13 -5.79
N TRP A 93 -12.23 -13.33 -6.81
CA TRP A 93 -13.42 -13.50 -7.65
C TRP A 93 -13.63 -14.93 -8.13
N PHE A 94 -12.57 -15.62 -8.55
CA PHE A 94 -12.65 -17.00 -9.01
C PHE A 94 -13.19 -17.96 -7.94
N LEU A 95 -12.96 -17.65 -6.66
CA LEU A 95 -13.43 -18.44 -5.52
C LEU A 95 -14.85 -18.05 -5.07
N ILE A 96 -15.28 -16.82 -5.36
CA ILE A 96 -16.52 -16.22 -4.84
C ILE A 96 -17.54 -15.86 -5.93
N ARG A 97 -17.35 -16.28 -7.18
CA ARG A 97 -18.18 -15.90 -8.34
C ARG A 97 -19.69 -16.04 -8.17
N ASN A 98 -20.13 -16.85 -7.20
CA ASN A 98 -21.54 -17.09 -6.89
C ASN A 98 -22.11 -16.13 -5.81
N LEU A 99 -21.28 -15.25 -5.22
CA LEU A 99 -21.68 -14.26 -4.23
C LEU A 99 -22.07 -12.96 -4.91
N HIS A 100 -23.19 -12.37 -4.48
CA HIS A 100 -23.79 -11.16 -5.07
C HIS A 100 -22.82 -9.97 -5.19
N HIS A 101 -21.88 -9.83 -4.24
CA HIS A 101 -20.96 -8.69 -4.14
C HIS A 101 -19.56 -8.96 -4.68
N GLY A 102 -19.29 -10.17 -5.20
CA GLY A 102 -17.94 -10.51 -5.65
C GLY A 102 -17.44 -9.58 -6.75
N ASN A 103 -18.34 -9.09 -7.60
CA ASN A 103 -17.96 -8.43 -8.86
C ASN A 103 -17.47 -7.01 -8.57
N GLU A 104 -18.19 -6.31 -7.70
CA GLU A 104 -17.85 -4.98 -7.21
C GLU A 104 -16.52 -4.97 -6.45
N ILE A 105 -16.29 -5.95 -5.57
CA ILE A 105 -15.05 -6.07 -4.79
C ILE A 105 -13.86 -6.38 -5.71
N SER A 106 -14.05 -7.26 -6.71
CA SER A 106 -13.00 -7.59 -7.67
C SER A 106 -12.66 -6.42 -8.59
N ALA A 107 -13.68 -5.67 -9.05
CA ALA A 107 -13.54 -4.47 -9.86
C ALA A 107 -12.86 -3.34 -9.07
N PHE A 108 -13.20 -3.21 -7.78
CA PHE A 108 -12.48 -2.33 -6.86
C PHE A 108 -11.00 -2.73 -6.75
N GLY A 109 -10.71 -4.01 -6.47
CA GLY A 109 -9.34 -4.52 -6.39
C GLY A 109 -8.53 -4.24 -7.65
N PHE A 110 -9.14 -4.41 -8.83
CA PHE A 110 -8.46 -4.18 -10.11
C PHE A 110 -8.23 -2.69 -10.36
N SER A 111 -9.23 -1.86 -10.08
CA SER A 111 -9.13 -0.40 -10.23
C SER A 111 -8.09 0.17 -9.26
N PHE A 112 -8.06 -0.32 -8.04
CA PHE A 112 -7.07 0.08 -7.04
C PHE A 112 -5.67 -0.40 -7.41
N PHE A 113 -5.52 -1.61 -7.97
CA PHE A 113 -4.26 -2.06 -8.55
C PHE A 113 -3.79 -1.14 -9.67
N ALA A 114 -4.65 -0.83 -10.64
CA ALA A 114 -4.32 0.04 -11.76
C ALA A 114 -3.91 1.44 -11.28
N TYR A 115 -4.65 2.00 -10.32
CA TYR A 115 -4.29 3.25 -9.66
C TYR A 115 -2.92 3.16 -8.98
N SER A 116 -2.62 2.05 -8.28
CA SER A 116 -1.39 1.89 -7.51
C SER A 116 -0.10 2.00 -8.34
N VAL A 117 -0.14 1.72 -9.64
CA VAL A 117 1.02 1.77 -10.55
C VAL A 117 1.66 3.15 -10.61
N LEU A 118 0.85 4.21 -10.59
CA LEU A 118 1.33 5.59 -10.61
C LEU A 118 2.10 5.99 -9.33
N PRO A 119 1.51 5.87 -8.12
CA PRO A 119 2.25 6.12 -6.89
C PRO A 119 3.39 5.11 -6.69
N LEU A 120 3.28 3.88 -7.18
CA LEU A 120 4.39 2.92 -7.24
C LEU A 120 5.61 3.50 -7.95
N SER A 121 5.40 3.97 -9.17
CA SER A 121 6.46 4.52 -10.01
C SER A 121 7.11 5.74 -9.37
N PHE A 122 6.30 6.61 -8.74
CA PHE A 122 6.79 7.81 -8.09
C PHE A 122 7.59 7.51 -6.81
N VAL A 123 7.06 6.68 -5.90
CA VAL A 123 7.72 6.37 -4.63
C VAL A 123 8.97 5.53 -4.87
N ASP A 124 8.96 4.61 -5.84
CA ASP A 124 10.16 3.88 -6.23
C ASP A 124 11.28 4.82 -6.70
N ALA A 125 10.97 5.73 -7.62
CA ALA A 125 11.96 6.64 -8.22
C ALA A 125 12.44 7.78 -7.30
N THR A 126 11.72 8.06 -6.20
CA THR A 126 12.02 9.19 -5.31
C THR A 126 12.40 8.76 -3.89
N VAL A 127 11.88 7.64 -3.39
CA VAL A 127 12.09 7.17 -2.01
C VAL A 127 12.95 5.92 -1.98
N ILE A 128 12.66 4.87 -2.74
CA ILE A 128 13.40 3.60 -2.61
C ILE A 128 14.72 3.66 -3.39
N PHE A 129 14.64 3.95 -4.68
CA PHE A 129 15.78 4.04 -5.60
C PHE A 129 15.83 5.43 -6.22
N PRO A 130 16.19 6.48 -5.44
CA PRO A 130 16.25 7.85 -5.92
C PRO A 130 17.23 7.99 -7.08
N ARG A 131 16.70 8.28 -8.28
CA ARG A 131 17.51 8.41 -9.50
C ARG A 131 18.26 9.74 -9.61
N ILE A 132 17.85 10.74 -8.84
CA ILE A 132 18.43 12.09 -8.82
C ILE A 132 19.27 12.27 -7.56
N ALA A 133 20.50 12.76 -7.69
CA ALA A 133 21.44 12.95 -6.56
C ALA A 133 20.84 13.81 -5.42
N LYS A 134 20.12 14.88 -5.77
CA LYS A 134 19.42 15.74 -4.78
C LYS A 134 18.35 15.00 -3.96
N LEU A 135 17.88 13.85 -4.44
CA LEU A 135 16.84 13.06 -3.79
C LEU A 135 17.39 11.93 -2.91
N GLN A 136 18.69 11.67 -2.96
CA GLN A 136 19.37 10.62 -2.19
C GLN A 136 19.44 10.84 -0.67
N PRO A 137 19.47 12.09 -0.13
CA PRO A 137 19.55 12.29 1.32
C PRO A 137 18.41 11.59 2.07
N LEU A 138 18.76 10.88 3.14
CA LEU A 138 17.84 10.04 3.91
C LEU A 138 16.66 10.85 4.46
N ASP A 139 16.94 12.03 5.03
CA ASP A 139 15.91 12.94 5.54
C ASP A 139 14.89 13.34 4.47
N GLY A 140 15.36 13.60 3.25
CA GLY A 140 14.49 13.94 2.14
C GLY A 140 13.60 12.77 1.71
N ARG A 141 14.16 11.55 1.66
CA ARG A 141 13.43 10.33 1.27
C ARG A 141 12.36 9.97 2.30
N TYR A 142 12.74 10.01 3.57
CA TYR A 142 11.85 9.77 4.70
C TYR A 142 10.66 10.74 4.72
N ARG A 143 10.92 12.05 4.62
CA ARG A 143 9.86 13.07 4.59
C ARG A 143 8.93 12.90 3.39
N ARG A 144 9.48 12.61 2.20
CA ARG A 144 8.69 12.34 0.99
C ARG A 144 7.82 11.10 1.14
N PHE A 145 8.33 10.05 1.78
CA PHE A 145 7.55 8.86 2.09
C PHE A 145 6.40 9.15 3.05
N GLY A 146 6.66 9.86 4.14
CA GLY A 146 5.61 10.28 5.07
C GLY A 146 4.55 11.18 4.41
N LEU A 147 4.98 12.13 3.58
CA LEU A 147 4.07 12.98 2.81
C LEU A 147 3.23 12.18 1.81
N PHE A 148 3.83 11.20 1.13
CA PHE A 148 3.12 10.30 0.25
C PHE A 148 2.02 9.54 1.01
N LEU A 149 2.35 8.94 2.16
CA LEU A 149 1.37 8.24 2.98
C LEU A 149 0.22 9.15 3.40
N LEU A 150 0.53 10.39 3.81
CA LEU A 150 -0.46 11.36 4.24
C LEU A 150 -1.40 11.77 3.10
N LEU A 151 -0.85 12.10 1.93
CA LEU A 151 -1.64 12.53 0.77
C LEU A 151 -2.48 11.38 0.19
N SER A 152 -1.93 10.17 0.13
CA SER A 152 -2.70 8.98 -0.27
C SER A 152 -3.82 8.68 0.72
N GLY A 153 -3.54 8.77 2.02
CA GLY A 153 -4.55 8.56 3.06
C GLY A 153 -5.69 9.57 2.97
N LEU A 154 -5.34 10.85 2.91
CA LEU A 154 -6.28 11.96 2.77
C LEU A 154 -7.07 11.88 1.45
N GLY A 155 -6.42 11.55 0.33
CA GLY A 155 -7.08 11.40 -0.96
C GLY A 155 -8.13 10.28 -0.96
N MET A 156 -7.79 9.12 -0.38
CA MET A 156 -8.75 8.00 -0.24
C MET A 156 -9.93 8.37 0.66
N GLN A 157 -9.68 9.05 1.78
CA GLN A 157 -10.73 9.50 2.71
C GLN A 157 -11.63 10.57 2.09
N LEU A 158 -11.06 11.53 1.35
CA LEU A 158 -11.84 12.54 0.64
C LEU A 158 -12.73 11.91 -0.44
N PHE A 159 -12.17 10.97 -1.23
CA PHE A 159 -12.96 10.27 -2.23
C PHE A 159 -14.06 9.42 -1.59
N ALA A 160 -13.76 8.75 -0.48
CA ALA A 160 -14.76 8.03 0.30
C ALA A 160 -15.89 8.95 0.79
N GLY A 161 -15.54 10.14 1.30
CA GLY A 161 -16.51 11.14 1.73
C GLY A 161 -17.39 11.63 0.58
N LEU A 162 -16.80 11.95 -0.57
CA LEU A 162 -17.54 12.41 -1.76
C LEU A 162 -18.40 11.31 -2.39
N ALA A 163 -17.93 10.07 -2.42
CA ALA A 163 -18.66 8.93 -2.97
C ALA A 163 -19.71 8.36 -2.01
N GLY A 164 -19.68 8.77 -0.73
CA GLY A 164 -20.66 8.39 0.30
C GLY A 164 -21.71 9.45 0.61
N LEU A 165 -21.65 10.63 -0.04
CA LEU A 165 -22.68 11.67 -0.04
C LEU A 165 -23.75 11.37 -1.10
#